data_AF-B8J330-F1
#
_entry.id   AF-B8J330-F1
#
_cell.length_a   1.000
_cell.length_b   1.000
_cell.length_c   1.000
_cell.angle_alpha   90.00
_cell.angle_beta   90.00
_cell.angle_gamma   90.00
#
_symmetry.space_group_name_H-M   'P 1'
#
loop_
_entity.id
_entity.type
_entity.pdbx_description
1 polymer ?
#
loop_
_entity_poly.entity_id
_entity_poly.type
_entity_poly.pdbx_seq_one_letter_code
_entity_poly.pdbx_strand_id
1 'polypeptide(L)' 'MSQIFVLCRKWFPGREIDVDCMAEAVFLERDYWEKMNIAVANGIAKAFNP' A
#
# COMPACT_ATOMS: atom_id res chain seq x y z
N MET A 1 -14.57 -9.58 -3.51
CA MET A 1 -13.49 -10.57 -3.70
C MET A 1 -12.44 -10.16 -4.73
N SER A 2 -12.80 -9.56 -5.89
CA SER A 2 -11.83 -9.23 -6.96
C SER A 2 -10.69 -8.29 -6.58
N GLN A 3 -10.92 -7.30 -5.71
CA GLN A 3 -9.91 -6.30 -5.33
C GLN A 3 -8.70 -6.92 -4.62
N ILE A 4 -8.90 -7.95 -3.80
CA ILE A 4 -7.82 -8.57 -3.03
C ILE A 4 -6.84 -9.33 -3.94
N PHE A 5 -7.34 -10.00 -4.99
CA PHE A 5 -6.48 -10.68 -5.97
C PHE A 5 -5.58 -9.70 -6.72
N VAL A 6 -6.08 -8.49 -7.01
CA VAL A 6 -5.29 -7.42 -7.63
C VAL A 6 -4.18 -6.96 -6.68
N LEU A 7 -4.49 -6.77 -5.39
CA LEU A 7 -3.48 -6.43 -4.38
C LEU A 7 -2.42 -7.52 -4.24
N CYS A 8 -2.81 -8.79 -4.23
CA CYS A 8 -1.85 -9.91 -4.19
C CYS A 8 -0.88 -9.85 -5.37
N ARG A 9 -1.38 -9.62 -6.59
CA ARG A 9 -0.53 -9.50 -7.78
C ARG A 9 0.36 -8.25 -7.76
N LYS A 10 -0.13 -7.15 -7.17
CA LYS A 10 0.63 -5.90 -7.01
C LYS A 10 1.81 -6.08 -6.05
N TRP A 11 1.55 -6.66 -4.88
CA TRP A 11 2.53 -6.76 -3.80
C TRP A 11 3.40 -8.02 -3.87
N PHE A 12 2.87 -9.12 -4.40
CA PHE A 12 3.53 -10.42 -4.49
C PHE A 12 3.42 -11.02 -5.91
N PRO A 13 4.09 -10.43 -6.90
CA PRO A 13 4.05 -10.93 -8.26
C PRO A 13 4.57 -12.37 -8.33
N GLY A 14 3.74 -13.29 -8.82
CA GLY A 14 4.10 -14.70 -8.98
C GLY A 14 3.96 -15.57 -7.72
N ARG A 15 3.60 -15.01 -6.56
CA ARG A 15 3.23 -15.81 -5.38
C ARG A 15 1.86 -16.47 -5.60
N GLU A 16 1.70 -17.68 -5.08
CA GLU A 16 0.39 -18.33 -5.03
C GLU A 16 -0.59 -17.46 -4.22
N ILE A 17 -1.84 -17.41 -4.66
CA ILE A 17 -2.85 -16.57 -4.01
C ILE A 17 -3.59 -17.41 -2.98
N ASP A 18 -3.03 -17.44 -1.78
CA ASP A 18 -3.59 -18.05 -0.57
C ASP A 18 -4.05 -16.99 0.44
N VAL A 19 -4.62 -17.43 1.57
CA VAL A 19 -5.17 -16.54 2.61
C VAL A 19 -4.09 -15.64 3.21
N ASP A 20 -2.86 -16.14 3.38
CA ASP A 20 -1.75 -15.38 3.96
C ASP A 20 -1.29 -14.29 2.99
N CYS A 21 -1.12 -14.62 1.71
CA CYS A 21 -0.84 -13.66 0.63
C CYS A 21 -1.90 -12.54 0.59
N MET A 22 -3.18 -12.89 0.73
CA MET A 22 -4.27 -11.92 0.79
C MET A 22 -4.19 -11.02 2.02
N ALA A 23 -3.95 -11.58 3.20
CA ALA A 23 -3.85 -10.83 4.45
C ALA A 23 -2.66 -9.86 4.42
N GLU A 24 -1.49 -10.34 3.99
CA GLU A 24 -0.28 -9.53 3.86
C GLU A 24 -0.47 -8.41 2.82
N ALA A 25 -1.09 -8.71 1.67
CA ALA A 25 -1.30 -7.71 0.62
C ALA A 25 -2.23 -6.57 1.07
N VAL A 26 -3.26 -6.89 1.87
CA VAL A 26 -4.15 -5.87 2.46
C VAL A 26 -3.40 -5.02 3.50
N PHE A 27 -2.56 -5.65 4.32
CA PHE A 27 -1.74 -4.92 5.29
C PHE A 27 -0.78 -3.95 4.60
N LEU A 28 -0.06 -4.41 3.56
CA LEU A 28 0.87 -3.59 2.79
C LEU A 28 0.18 -2.43 2.06
N GLU A 29 -1.01 -2.67 1.49
CA GLU A 29 -1.77 -1.61 0.84
C GLU A 29 -2.15 -0.49 1.83
N ARG A 30 -2.58 -0.85 3.04
CA ARG A 30 -2.91 0.13 4.08
C ARG A 30 -1.69 0.94 4.50
N ASP A 31 -0.59 0.26 4.81
CA ASP A 31 0.68 0.88 5.23
C ASP A 31 1.25 1.81 4.15
N TYR A 32 1.16 1.42 2.87
CA TYR A 32 1.55 2.24 1.73
C TYR A 32 0.80 3.58 1.72
N TRP A 33 -0.53 3.56 1.83
CA TRP A 33 -1.33 4.79 1.79
C TRP A 33 -1.13 5.68 3.02
N GLU A 34 -0.91 5.09 4.20
CA GLU A 34 -0.55 5.84 5.41
C GLU A 34 0.77 6.59 5.22
N LYS A 35 1.81 5.90 4.73
CA LYS A 35 3.11 6.51 4.46
C LYS A 35 3.03 7.54 3.34
N MET A 36 2.24 7.30 2.30
CA MET A 36 2.01 8.26 1.22
C MET A 36 1.40 9.55 1.75
N ASN A 37 0.40 9.47 2.62
CA ASN A 37 -0.21 10.65 3.24
C ASN A 37 0.80 11.47 4.04
N ILE A 38 1.65 10.79 4.84
CA ILE A 38 2.72 11.46 5.61
C ILE A 38 3.72 12.13 4.67
N ALA A 39 4.17 11.43 3.62
CA ALA A 39 5.14 11.97 2.67
C ALA A 39 4.60 13.21 1.94
N VAL A 40 3.34 13.17 1.51
CA VAL A 40 2.68 14.32 0.86
C VAL A 40 2.53 15.49 1.84
N ALA A 41 2.06 15.25 3.06
CA ALA A 41 1.91 16.29 4.09
C ALA A 41 3.26 16.96 4.41
N ASN A 42 4.32 16.17 4.59
CA ASN A 42 5.67 16.67 4.82
C ASN A 42 6.21 17.44 3.62
N GLY A 43 5.94 16.97 2.39
CA GLY A 43 6.32 17.68 1.16
C GLY A 43 5.66 19.04 1.04
N ILE A 44 4.36 19.12 1.32
CA ILE A 44 3.59 20.37 1.36
C ILE A 44 4.16 21.29 2.44
N ALA A 45 4.33 20.80 3.67
CA ALA A 45 4.89 21.59 4.77
C ALA A 45 6.27 22.16 4.39
N LYS A 46 7.15 21.35 3.79
CA LYS A 46 8.47 21.81 3.34
C LYS A 46 8.41 22.85 2.22
N ALA A 47 7.42 22.77 1.32
CA ALA A 47 7.27 23.71 0.21
C ALA A 47 6.71 25.07 0.65
N PHE A 48 5.88 25.09 1.71
CA PHE A 48 5.13 26.28 2.13
C PHE A 48 5.52 26.82 3.51
N ASN A 49 6.50 26.22 4.20
CA ASN A 49 7.06 26.74 5.44
C ASN A 49 8.44 27.39 5.13
N PRO A 50 8.51 28.73 5.00
CA PRO A 50 9.72 29.46 4.59
C PRO A 50 10.86 29.41 5.62
#